data_AF-A0A2D6MAI9-F1
#
_entry.id   AF-A0A2D6MAI9-F1
#
_cell.length_a   1.000
_cell.length_b   1.000
_cell.length_c   1.000
_cell.angle_alpha   90.00
_cell.angle_beta   90.00
_cell.angle_gamma   90.00
#
_symmetry.space_group_name_H-M   'P 1'
#
loop_
_entity.id
_entity.type
_entity.pdbx_description
1 polymer ?
#
loop_
_entity_poly.entity_id
_entity_poly.type
_entity_poly.pdbx_seq_one_letter_code
_entity_poly.pdbx_strand_id
1 'polypeptide(L)'
;MEKTDKDNMVIDVHPEFGYEIACSIPYAYYLNKINKLEKVITCKGMKPFYYFCDNVEEKFESRTFDIKTNGLNSVPNPWIHHNSKVILGKELSELSEVEQANVNGVLDYTKWTPPLYKEYFRTEKFNELKPYIVINNNFNVEYGNDISKSRRYFNIKILNDIFNYL
;
A
#
# COMPACT_ATOMS: atom_id res chain seq x y z
N MET A 1 -4.58 24.08 -29.94
CA MET A 1 -4.11 23.82 -28.56
C MET A 1 -2.87 22.95 -28.69
N GLU A 2 -1.69 23.54 -28.55
CA GLU A 2 -0.41 22.81 -28.65
C GLU A 2 -0.32 21.74 -27.56
N LYS A 3 -0.16 20.49 -27.98
CA LYS A 3 0.34 19.44 -27.10
C LYS A 3 1.83 19.71 -26.94
N THR A 4 2.21 20.35 -25.86
CA THR A 4 3.59 20.26 -25.38
C THR A 4 3.88 18.79 -25.08
N ASP A 5 5.05 18.29 -25.51
CA ASP A 5 5.56 16.95 -25.20
C ASP A 5 5.62 16.78 -23.68
N LYS A 6 4.51 16.35 -23.08
CA LYS A 6 4.48 15.90 -21.70
C LYS A 6 5.00 14.48 -21.70
N ASP A 7 6.12 14.27 -21.02
CA ASP A 7 6.52 12.94 -20.56
C ASP A 7 5.39 12.38 -19.71
N ASN A 8 4.57 11.58 -20.38
CA ASN A 8 3.44 10.87 -19.83
C ASN A 8 3.97 9.58 -19.18
N MET A 9 3.54 9.33 -17.96
CA MET A 9 4.05 8.26 -17.13
C MET A 9 3.06 7.10 -17.08
N VAL A 10 3.59 5.89 -17.28
CA VAL A 10 2.88 4.63 -17.07
C VAL A 10 3.38 4.00 -15.78
N ILE A 11 2.45 3.57 -14.92
CA ILE A 11 2.74 2.76 -13.74
C ILE A 11 2.44 1.31 -14.11
N ASP A 12 3.45 0.44 -14.10
CA ASP A 12 3.32 -1.00 -14.39
C ASP A 12 3.86 -1.80 -13.20
N VAL A 13 2.97 -2.30 -12.36
CA VAL A 13 3.31 -2.87 -11.05
C VAL A 13 2.44 -4.08 -10.71
N HIS A 14 3.02 -5.08 -10.03
CA HIS A 14 2.28 -6.22 -9.44
C HIS A 14 2.87 -6.71 -8.11
N PRO A 15 3.22 -5.80 -7.17
CA PRO A 15 3.80 -6.18 -5.90
C PRO A 15 2.75 -6.78 -4.95
N GLU A 16 3.21 -7.15 -3.76
CA GLU A 16 2.34 -7.40 -2.61
C GLU A 16 1.38 -6.21 -2.37
N PHE A 17 0.18 -6.50 -1.88
CA PHE A 17 -0.91 -5.53 -1.77
C PHE A 17 -0.54 -4.29 -0.93
N GLY A 18 0.09 -4.47 0.22
CA GLY A 18 0.54 -3.37 1.08
C GLY A 18 1.54 -2.44 0.39
N TYR A 19 2.47 -2.98 -0.40
CA TYR A 19 3.40 -2.17 -1.20
C TYR A 19 2.66 -1.34 -2.27
N GLU A 20 1.66 -1.91 -2.91
CA GLU A 20 0.89 -1.18 -3.91
C GLU A 20 0.13 0.00 -3.30
N ILE A 21 -0.53 -0.24 -2.16
CA ILE A 21 -1.27 0.77 -1.39
C ILE A 21 -0.35 1.90 -0.90
N ALA A 22 0.83 1.56 -0.37
CA ALA A 22 1.70 2.54 0.27
C ALA A 22 2.68 3.22 -0.70
N CYS A 23 3.11 2.54 -1.77
CA CYS A 23 4.18 3.03 -2.64
C CYS A 23 3.66 3.46 -4.02
N SER A 24 2.94 2.59 -4.71
CA SER A 24 2.60 2.80 -6.13
C SER A 24 1.39 3.70 -6.31
N ILE A 25 0.31 3.46 -5.55
CA ILE A 25 -0.92 4.23 -5.66
C ILE A 25 -0.73 5.72 -5.30
N PRO A 26 -0.05 6.08 -4.20
CA PRO A 26 0.12 7.50 -3.87
C PRO A 26 0.99 8.25 -4.89
N TYR A 27 1.95 7.55 -5.52
CA TYR A 27 2.72 8.12 -6.62
C TYR A 27 1.87 8.31 -7.88
N ALA A 28 1.05 7.32 -8.23
CA ALA A 28 0.11 7.45 -9.34
C ALA A 28 -0.86 8.62 -9.12
N TYR A 29 -1.37 8.80 -7.90
CA TYR A 29 -2.25 9.93 -7.58
C TYR A 29 -1.53 11.27 -7.65
N TYR A 30 -0.28 11.35 -7.17
CA TYR A 30 0.56 12.54 -7.38
C TYR A 30 0.72 12.88 -8.88
N LEU A 31 1.05 11.88 -9.71
CA LEU A 31 1.18 12.06 -11.16
C LEU A 31 -0.13 12.51 -11.81
N ASN A 32 -1.27 11.98 -11.35
CA ASN A 32 -2.59 12.40 -11.81
C ASN A 32 -2.86 13.88 -11.50
N LYS A 33 -2.55 14.34 -10.28
CA LYS A 33 -2.70 15.75 -9.87
C LYS A 33 -1.91 16.73 -10.73
N ILE A 34 -0.75 16.32 -11.22
CA ILE A 34 0.09 17.15 -12.09
C ILE A 34 -0.11 16.86 -13.59
N ASN A 35 -1.17 16.11 -13.96
CA ASN A 35 -1.51 15.75 -15.33
C ASN A 35 -0.36 15.08 -16.10
N LYS A 36 0.32 14.13 -15.43
CA LYS A 36 1.38 13.28 -16.00
C LYS A 36 1.08 11.79 -15.94
N LEU A 37 0.00 11.34 -15.28
CA LEU A 37 -0.39 9.93 -15.28
C LEU A 37 -1.14 9.60 -16.58
N GLU A 38 -0.59 8.68 -17.37
CA GLU A 38 -1.24 8.18 -18.60
C GLU A 38 -2.01 6.89 -18.38
N LYS A 39 -1.40 5.94 -17.68
CA LYS A 39 -1.92 4.59 -17.54
C LYS A 39 -1.42 3.91 -16.28
N VAL A 40 -2.24 3.03 -15.73
CA VAL A 40 -1.86 2.08 -14.69
C VAL A 40 -2.06 0.66 -15.21
N ILE A 41 -1.07 -0.20 -15.06
CA ILE A 41 -1.11 -1.64 -15.31
C ILE A 41 -0.89 -2.32 -13.94
N THR A 42 -1.86 -3.12 -13.51
CA THR A 42 -1.91 -3.69 -12.15
C THR A 42 -2.50 -5.11 -12.10
N CYS A 43 -2.54 -5.72 -10.92
CA CYS A 43 -3.22 -6.96 -10.62
C CYS A 43 -4.75 -6.82 -10.71
N LYS A 44 -5.44 -7.93 -11.02
CA LYS A 44 -6.90 -8.01 -10.92
C LYS A 44 -7.41 -7.61 -9.53
N GLY A 45 -8.49 -6.83 -9.52
CA GLY A 45 -9.15 -6.31 -8.31
C GLY A 45 -8.60 -4.97 -7.82
N MET A 46 -7.57 -4.41 -8.47
CA MET A 46 -6.96 -3.15 -8.05
C MET A 46 -7.54 -1.92 -8.74
N LYS A 47 -8.28 -2.07 -9.84
CA LYS A 47 -8.87 -0.94 -10.56
C LYS A 47 -9.66 0.05 -9.68
N PRO A 48 -10.49 -0.38 -8.70
CA PRO A 48 -11.19 0.55 -7.82
C PRO A 48 -10.25 1.47 -7.00
N PHE A 49 -9.05 1.01 -6.64
CA PHE A 49 -8.07 1.80 -5.89
C PHE A 49 -7.44 2.93 -6.73
N TYR A 50 -7.53 2.82 -8.06
CA TYR A 50 -7.09 3.83 -9.02
C TYR A 50 -8.26 4.63 -9.60
N TYR A 51 -9.32 4.90 -8.83
CA TYR A 51 -10.54 5.59 -9.29
C TYR A 51 -10.31 6.93 -10.01
N PHE A 52 -9.15 7.56 -9.78
CA PHE A 52 -8.74 8.83 -10.36
C PHE A 52 -8.06 8.69 -11.73
N CYS A 53 -7.81 7.47 -12.20
CA CYS A 53 -7.19 7.18 -13.48
C CYS A 53 -8.21 6.50 -14.40
N ASP A 54 -8.47 7.12 -15.56
CA ASP A 54 -9.43 6.58 -16.53
C ASP A 54 -8.90 5.34 -17.27
N ASN A 55 -7.57 5.19 -17.35
CA ASN A 55 -6.89 4.15 -18.11
C ASN A 55 -6.15 3.17 -17.18
N VAL A 56 -6.91 2.21 -16.65
CA VAL A 56 -6.38 1.14 -15.79
C VAL A 56 -6.57 -0.21 -16.47
N GLU A 57 -5.46 -0.93 -16.65
CA GLU A 57 -5.39 -2.30 -17.17
C GLU A 57 -5.06 -3.28 -16.03
N GLU A 58 -5.94 -4.23 -15.77
CA GLU A 58 -5.70 -5.31 -14.81
C GLU A 58 -5.10 -6.52 -15.53
N LYS A 59 -3.79 -6.47 -15.77
CA LYS A 59 -3.05 -7.45 -16.57
C LYS A 59 -2.61 -8.68 -15.77
N PHE A 60 -2.27 -8.51 -14.49
CA PHE A 60 -1.63 -9.56 -13.70
C PHE A 60 -2.64 -10.40 -12.90
N GLU A 61 -2.48 -11.72 -12.94
CA GLU A 61 -3.32 -12.68 -12.19
C GLU A 61 -2.83 -12.87 -10.74
N SER A 62 -1.55 -12.60 -10.48
CA SER A 62 -0.89 -12.88 -9.20
C SER A 62 0.11 -11.78 -8.85
N ARG A 63 0.35 -11.61 -7.56
CA ARG A 63 1.34 -10.67 -7.01
C ARG A 63 2.70 -11.34 -6.84
N THR A 64 3.77 -10.56 -6.85
CA THR A 64 5.13 -11.06 -6.56
C THR A 64 5.89 -10.20 -5.54
N PHE A 65 6.68 -10.86 -4.71
CA PHE A 65 7.67 -10.23 -3.83
C PHE A 65 9.01 -9.96 -4.52
N ASP A 66 9.22 -10.51 -5.72
CA ASP A 66 10.46 -10.31 -6.45
C ASP A 66 10.57 -8.87 -6.97
N ILE A 67 11.44 -8.09 -6.33
CA ILE A 67 11.68 -6.67 -6.64
C ILE A 67 12.19 -6.44 -8.06
N LYS A 68 12.77 -7.46 -8.69
CA LYS A 68 13.27 -7.36 -10.07
C LYS A 68 12.12 -7.32 -11.08
N THR A 69 10.98 -7.88 -10.71
CA THR A 69 9.85 -8.09 -11.63
C THR A 69 8.59 -7.36 -11.20
N ASN A 70 8.44 -6.97 -9.93
CA ASN A 70 7.21 -6.38 -9.39
C ASN A 70 6.93 -4.92 -9.82
N GLY A 71 7.86 -4.26 -10.51
CA GLY A 71 7.73 -2.89 -11.01
C GLY A 71 8.05 -1.77 -10.00
N LEU A 72 8.32 -2.09 -8.73
CA LEU A 72 8.55 -1.08 -7.69
C LEU A 72 9.82 -0.25 -7.89
N ASN A 73 10.83 -0.77 -8.59
CA ASN A 73 12.04 0.00 -8.91
C ASN A 73 11.77 1.21 -9.82
N SER A 74 10.61 1.27 -10.46
CA SER A 74 10.17 2.39 -11.31
C SER A 74 9.36 3.45 -10.55
N VAL A 75 9.14 3.27 -9.24
CA VAL A 75 8.45 4.26 -8.39
C VAL A 75 9.41 4.85 -7.35
N PRO A 76 9.16 6.07 -6.81
CA PRO A 76 10.08 6.74 -5.88
C PRO A 76 10.33 5.96 -4.57
N ASN A 77 9.35 5.17 -4.14
CA ASN A 77 9.43 4.34 -2.95
C ASN A 77 9.43 2.86 -3.34
N PRO A 78 10.57 2.28 -3.72
CA PRO A 78 10.63 0.87 -4.11
C PRO A 78 10.51 -0.10 -2.91
N TRP A 79 10.66 0.42 -1.69
CA TRP A 79 10.70 -0.35 -0.45
C TRP A 79 9.90 0.33 0.65
N ILE A 80 8.95 -0.39 1.26
CA ILE A 80 8.03 0.20 2.26
C ILE A 80 8.69 0.40 3.64
N HIS A 81 9.79 -0.30 3.92
CA HIS A 81 10.37 -0.32 5.27
C HIS A 81 11.39 0.79 5.53
N HIS A 82 11.95 1.45 4.52
CA HIS A 82 12.82 2.63 4.68
C HIS A 82 13.16 3.24 3.32
N ASN A 83 13.52 4.53 3.32
CA ASN A 83 14.13 5.20 2.16
C ASN A 83 15.39 6.01 2.58
N SER A 84 16.32 5.33 3.28
CA SER A 84 17.50 5.95 3.94
C SER A 84 18.34 6.82 3.01
N LYS A 85 18.52 6.41 1.75
CA LYS A 85 19.29 7.16 0.77
C LYS A 85 18.65 8.49 0.41
N VAL A 86 17.33 8.52 0.30
CA VAL A 86 16.59 9.76 0.03
C VAL A 86 16.57 10.66 1.26
N ILE A 87 16.42 10.08 2.46
CA ILE A 87 16.26 10.83 3.71
C ILE A 87 17.60 11.39 4.22
N LEU A 88 18.66 10.57 4.20
CA LEU A 88 19.95 10.86 4.84
C LEU A 88 21.14 10.87 3.86
N GLY A 89 20.92 10.53 2.58
CA GLY A 89 22.01 10.43 1.59
C GLY A 89 22.91 9.20 1.75
N LYS A 90 22.54 8.24 2.61
CA LYS A 90 23.35 7.06 2.96
C LYS A 90 22.59 5.75 2.75
N GLU A 91 23.31 4.69 2.42
CA GLU A 91 22.74 3.34 2.40
C GLU A 91 22.43 2.86 3.82
N LEU A 92 21.43 2.00 3.99
CA LEU A 92 21.02 1.52 5.32
C LEU A 92 22.18 0.87 6.08
N SER A 93 23.07 0.16 5.38
CA SER A 93 24.25 -0.50 5.95
C SER A 93 25.29 0.46 6.52
N GLU A 94 25.23 1.74 6.16
CA GLU A 94 26.17 2.79 6.59
C GLU A 94 25.63 3.56 7.82
N LEU A 95 24.41 3.26 8.26
CA LEU A 95 23.74 3.94 9.36
C LEU A 95 24.01 3.24 10.70
N SER A 96 24.19 4.05 11.74
CA SER A 96 24.13 3.58 13.14
C SER A 96 22.74 3.03 13.48
N GLU A 97 22.62 2.25 14.55
CA GLU A 97 21.32 1.70 15.00
C GLU A 97 20.27 2.79 15.27
N VAL A 98 20.70 3.93 15.82
CA VAL A 98 19.81 5.08 16.08
C VAL A 98 19.35 5.71 14.76
N GLU A 99 20.25 5.89 13.79
CA GLU A 99 19.88 6.40 12.45
C GLU A 99 18.93 5.43 11.73
N GLN A 100 19.18 4.11 11.81
CA GLN A 100 18.29 3.09 11.24
C GLN A 100 16.89 3.17 11.86
N ALA A 101 16.80 3.29 13.19
CA ALA A 101 15.53 3.43 13.88
C ALA A 101 14.73 4.66 13.41
N ASN A 102 15.42 5.75 13.04
CA ASN A 102 14.78 6.98 12.57
C ASN A 102 14.30 6.93 11.12
N VAL A 103 14.87 6.07 10.27
CA VAL A 103 14.46 5.93 8.86
C VAL A 103 13.51 4.75 8.61
N ASN A 104 13.37 3.87 9.60
CA ASN A 104 12.44 2.74 9.53
C ASN A 104 10.99 3.22 9.40
N GLY A 105 10.30 2.74 8.36
CA GLY A 105 8.93 3.11 8.02
C GLY A 105 8.77 4.50 7.41
N VAL A 106 9.87 5.21 7.13
CA VAL A 106 9.83 6.55 6.52
C VAL A 106 10.00 6.44 5.01
N LEU A 107 9.02 6.98 4.27
CA LEU A 107 8.99 7.03 2.81
C LEU A 107 9.48 8.39 2.28
N ASP A 108 9.81 8.44 0.99
CA ASP A 108 9.97 9.68 0.23
C ASP A 108 8.59 10.28 -0.08
N TYR A 109 8.30 11.44 0.53
CA TYR A 109 7.03 12.14 0.36
C TYR A 109 7.02 13.18 -0.78
N THR A 110 8.15 13.42 -1.47
CA THR A 110 8.26 14.48 -2.49
C THR A 110 7.34 14.28 -3.70
N LYS A 111 7.04 13.01 -4.02
CA LYS A 111 6.14 12.58 -5.10
C LYS A 111 5.07 11.63 -4.58
N TRP A 112 4.59 11.85 -3.36
CA TRP A 112 3.65 10.97 -2.69
C TRP A 112 2.41 11.77 -2.29
N THR A 113 1.22 11.33 -2.68
CA THR A 113 -0.01 11.97 -2.26
C THR A 113 -1.07 10.90 -2.03
N PRO A 114 -1.70 10.83 -0.84
CA PRO A 114 -2.69 9.80 -0.58
C PRO A 114 -3.96 10.10 -1.40
N PRO A 115 -4.55 9.10 -2.09
CA PRO A 115 -5.85 9.28 -2.73
C PRO A 115 -6.92 9.65 -1.70
N LEU A 116 -7.88 10.46 -2.13
CA LEU A 116 -9.03 10.90 -1.33
C LEU A 116 -10.08 9.78 -1.20
N TYR A 117 -9.68 8.62 -0.68
CA TYR A 117 -10.53 7.44 -0.56
C TYR A 117 -11.72 7.67 0.36
N LYS A 118 -11.53 8.45 1.44
CA LYS A 118 -12.59 8.74 2.39
C LYS A 118 -13.71 9.54 1.74
N GLU A 119 -13.39 10.53 0.91
CA GLU A 119 -14.39 11.27 0.17
C GLU A 119 -15.01 10.42 -0.95
N TYR A 120 -14.20 9.74 -1.77
CA TYR A 120 -14.69 9.00 -2.94
C TYR A 120 -15.60 7.82 -2.56
N PHE A 121 -15.20 7.03 -1.56
CA PHE A 121 -15.96 5.86 -1.10
C PHE A 121 -16.94 6.17 0.03
N ARG A 122 -17.21 7.45 0.30
CA ARG A 122 -18.21 7.83 1.31
C ARG A 122 -19.58 7.27 0.92
N THR A 123 -20.18 6.51 1.83
CA THR A 123 -21.51 5.94 1.63
C THR A 123 -22.26 5.84 2.95
N GLU A 124 -23.59 6.03 2.88
CA GLU A 124 -24.49 5.86 4.01
C GLU A 124 -24.92 4.38 4.20
N LYS A 125 -24.63 3.51 3.21
CA LYS A 125 -25.07 2.09 3.19
C LYS A 125 -24.67 1.30 4.45
N PHE A 126 -23.55 1.67 5.07
CA PHE A 126 -23.01 0.97 6.24
C PHE A 126 -23.21 1.75 7.54
N ASN A 127 -24.00 2.82 7.53
CA ASN A 127 -24.22 3.61 8.74
C ASN A 127 -25.08 2.87 9.76
N GLU A 128 -26.00 2.02 9.32
CA GLU A 128 -26.77 1.13 10.21
C GLU A 128 -25.89 0.08 10.91
N LEU A 129 -24.69 -0.20 10.37
CA LEU A 129 -23.72 -1.10 11.02
C LEU A 129 -22.94 -0.41 12.15
N LYS A 130 -23.10 0.90 12.36
CA LYS A 130 -22.32 1.63 13.36
C LYS A 130 -23.04 1.66 14.71
N PRO A 131 -22.31 1.49 15.84
CA PRO A 131 -20.89 1.17 15.91
C PRO A 131 -20.64 -0.32 15.57
N TYR A 132 -19.54 -0.60 14.87
CA TYR A 132 -19.07 -1.97 14.64
C TYR A 132 -17.66 -2.14 15.19
N ILE A 133 -17.30 -3.39 15.46
CA ILE A 133 -15.95 -3.81 15.81
C ILE A 133 -15.49 -4.81 14.74
N VAL A 134 -14.26 -4.65 14.26
CA VAL A 134 -13.63 -5.62 13.35
C VAL A 134 -12.68 -6.48 14.18
N ILE A 135 -12.94 -7.79 14.24
CA ILE A 135 -12.05 -8.75 14.89
C ILE A 135 -11.23 -9.44 13.80
N ASN A 136 -9.93 -9.17 13.80
CA ASN A 136 -8.97 -9.90 12.97
C ASN A 136 -8.28 -10.95 13.84
N ASN A 137 -8.68 -12.21 13.68
CA ASN A 137 -8.14 -13.35 14.43
C ASN A 137 -7.27 -14.22 13.52
N ASN A 138 -6.00 -14.37 13.86
CA ASN A 138 -5.10 -15.27 13.14
C ASN A 138 -5.22 -16.67 13.73
N PHE A 139 -5.42 -17.70 12.89
CA PHE A 139 -5.66 -19.08 13.36
C PHE A 139 -4.61 -20.11 12.90
N ASN A 140 -3.76 -19.80 11.91
CA ASN A 140 -2.86 -20.80 11.30
C ASN A 140 -1.38 -20.52 11.55
N VAL A 141 -0.83 -19.49 10.93
CA VAL A 141 0.61 -19.19 10.95
C VAL A 141 0.78 -17.69 11.09
N GLU A 142 1.67 -17.28 11.99
CA GLU A 142 2.05 -15.88 12.15
C GLU A 142 3.59 -15.77 12.05
N TYR A 143 4.09 -15.05 11.03
CA TYR A 143 5.52 -14.94 10.75
C TYR A 143 6.25 -16.28 10.61
N GLY A 144 5.59 -17.29 10.01
CA GLY A 144 6.15 -18.64 9.88
C GLY A 144 6.20 -19.45 11.18
N ASN A 145 5.66 -18.91 12.28
CA ASN A 145 5.58 -19.61 13.56
C ASN A 145 4.24 -20.33 13.74
N ASP A 146 4.30 -21.43 14.48
CA ASP A 146 3.14 -22.16 14.99
C ASP A 146 2.18 -21.25 15.77
N ILE A 147 0.88 -21.54 15.68
CA ILE A 147 -0.20 -20.75 16.30
C ILE A 147 -0.03 -20.59 17.82
N SER A 148 0.60 -21.54 18.52
CA SER A 148 0.90 -21.45 19.96
C SER A 148 1.83 -20.27 20.31
N LYS A 149 2.55 -19.73 19.33
CA LYS A 149 3.42 -18.56 19.46
C LYS A 149 2.81 -17.30 18.85
N SER A 150 1.59 -17.39 18.29
CA SER A 150 0.91 -16.24 17.71
C SER A 150 0.49 -15.27 18.81
N ARG A 151 0.73 -13.97 18.57
CA ARG A 151 0.32 -12.88 19.46
C ARG A 151 -1.07 -12.35 19.11
N ARG A 152 -1.61 -12.73 17.94
CA ARG A 152 -2.90 -12.27 17.39
C ARG A 152 -3.98 -13.36 17.33
N TYR A 153 -3.83 -14.39 18.16
CA TYR A 153 -4.82 -15.45 18.29
C TYR A 153 -5.73 -15.20 19.50
N PHE A 154 -7.04 -15.12 19.23
CA PHE A 154 -8.10 -15.18 20.22
C PHE A 154 -8.68 -16.59 20.23
N ASN A 155 -8.61 -17.25 21.39
CA ASN A 155 -9.25 -18.56 21.56
C ASN A 155 -10.78 -18.43 21.59
N ILE A 156 -11.48 -19.56 21.44
CA ILE A 156 -12.94 -19.58 21.35
C ILE A 156 -13.64 -18.94 22.55
N LYS A 157 -13.07 -19.08 23.76
CA LYS A 157 -13.62 -18.45 24.97
C LYS A 157 -13.53 -16.93 24.88
N ILE A 158 -12.36 -16.39 24.53
CA ILE A 158 -12.16 -14.95 24.38
C ILE A 158 -13.04 -14.39 23.27
N LEU A 159 -13.17 -15.08 22.14
CA LEU A 159 -14.10 -14.65 21.07
C LEU A 159 -15.54 -14.61 21.59
N ASN A 160 -16.00 -15.66 22.27
CA ASN A 160 -17.33 -15.70 22.87
C ASN A 160 -17.53 -14.55 23.88
N ASP A 161 -16.53 -14.28 24.71
CA ASP A 161 -16.58 -13.17 25.66
C ASP A 161 -16.68 -11.82 24.91
N ILE A 162 -15.91 -11.59 23.85
CA ILE A 162 -16.00 -10.37 23.04
C ILE A 162 -17.38 -10.20 22.41
N PHE A 163 -17.98 -11.27 21.88
CA PHE A 163 -19.29 -11.21 21.21
C PHE A 163 -20.47 -11.09 22.18
N ASN A 164 -20.34 -11.52 23.43
CA ASN A 164 -21.44 -11.50 24.42
C ASN A 164 -21.27 -10.45 25.53
N TYR A 165 -20.10 -9.83 25.66
CA TYR A 165 -19.87 -8.72 26.60
C TYR A 165 -20.34 -7.37 26.03
N LEU A 166 -20.52 -7.29 24.71
CA LEU A 166 -21.14 -6.18 23.97
C LEU A 166 -22.63 -6.48 23.74
#